data_AF-A0A6A4W5P5-F1
#
_entry.id   AF-A0A6A4W5P5-F1
#
_cell.length_a   1.000
_cell.length_b   1.000
_cell.length_c   1.000
_cell.angle_alpha   90.00
_cell.angle_beta   90.00
_cell.angle_gamma   90.00
#
_symmetry.space_group_name_H-M   'P 1'
#
loop_
_entity.id
_entity.type
_entity.pdbx_description
1 polymer ?
#
loop_
_entity_poly.entity_id
_entity_poly.type
_entity_poly.pdbx_seq_one_letter_code
_entity_poly.pdbx_strand_id
1 'polypeptide(L)'
;MKSAPRTGVVQKIDDFDVCAIKRAIHNMYEKGERVTLNSILMKVTSELDLTFSRSSLRKILLQNGFRYRKVNNRKLLMERPYVRAARARYLREMRRIRNTEPDRAVIYLDETWFSQFDFDQKGWLDDREFCGRRSVVGKGKRLIIVHAGSRDGFVGDALLTTWTDGKSTDYHDSMNAQHFEEWFSSLLQNIPANSVIVMDNASYHSRIKNKTPM
;
A
#
# COMPACT_ATOMS: atom_id res chain seq x y z
N MET A 1 11.57 -52.29 4.94
CA MET A 1 11.66 -51.57 6.24
C MET A 1 10.51 -50.57 6.31
N LYS A 2 9.55 -50.76 7.23
CA LYS A 2 8.50 -49.78 7.49
C LYS A 2 9.12 -48.64 8.30
N SER A 3 8.98 -47.39 7.84
CA SER A 3 9.45 -46.24 8.60
C SER A 3 8.67 -46.13 9.92
N ALA A 4 9.39 -45.86 11.00
CA ALA A 4 8.79 -45.64 12.32
C ALA A 4 7.81 -44.45 12.26
N PRO A 5 6.70 -44.48 13.02
CA PRO A 5 5.83 -43.31 13.12
C PRO A 5 6.64 -42.17 13.73
N ARG A 6 6.65 -41.01 13.06
CA ARG A 6 7.15 -39.78 13.67
C ARG A 6 6.23 -39.43 14.83
N THR A 7 6.66 -39.72 16.05
CA THR A 7 6.04 -39.22 17.28
C THR A 7 6.31 -37.72 17.36
N GLY A 8 5.53 -36.94 16.62
CA GLY A 8 5.49 -35.50 16.83
C GLY A 8 4.85 -35.27 18.19
N VAL A 9 5.64 -34.81 19.17
CA VAL A 9 5.12 -34.31 20.44
C VAL A 9 4.25 -33.10 20.10
N VAL A 10 2.94 -33.33 19.95
CA VAL A 10 1.96 -32.24 20.06
C VAL A 10 1.84 -32.01 21.55
N GLN A 11 2.50 -30.97 22.06
CA GLN A 11 2.24 -30.49 23.42
C GLN A 11 0.73 -30.30 23.55
N LYS A 12 0.13 -30.87 24.59
CA LYS A 12 -1.31 -30.78 24.82
C LYS A 12 -1.60 -29.34 25.25
N ILE A 13 -2.04 -28.53 24.30
CA ILE A 13 -2.38 -27.13 24.51
C ILE A 13 -3.72 -27.05 25.24
N ASP A 14 -3.80 -26.19 26.24
CA ASP A 14 -5.05 -25.85 26.92
C ASP A 14 -5.59 -24.48 26.47
N ASP A 15 -6.74 -24.09 27.02
CA ASP A 15 -7.38 -22.82 26.66
C ASP A 15 -6.53 -21.60 27.09
N PHE A 16 -5.67 -21.75 28.10
CA PHE A 16 -4.77 -20.70 28.57
C PHE A 16 -3.65 -20.44 27.55
N ASP A 17 -3.02 -21.50 27.05
CA ASP A 17 -2.01 -21.43 25.99
C ASP A 17 -2.58 -20.79 24.72
N VAL A 18 -3.80 -21.16 24.33
CA VAL A 18 -4.50 -20.54 23.19
C VAL A 18 -4.70 -19.05 23.40
N CYS A 19 -5.11 -18.64 24.61
CA CYS A 19 -5.27 -17.23 24.95
C CYS A 19 -3.94 -16.48 24.91
N ALA A 20 -2.86 -17.09 25.37
CA ALA A 20 -1.52 -16.50 25.32
C ALA A 20 -1.04 -16.30 23.86
N ILE A 21 -1.24 -17.29 22.99
CA ILE A 21 -0.94 -17.19 21.55
C ILE A 21 -1.76 -16.07 20.89
N LYS A 22 -3.06 -15.96 21.22
CA LYS A 22 -3.93 -14.87 20.74
C LYS A 22 -3.38 -13.50 21.12
N ARG A 23 -3.04 -13.31 22.41
CA ARG A 23 -2.47 -12.05 22.92
C ARG A 23 -1.13 -11.72 22.26
N ALA A 24 -0.27 -12.72 22.05
CA ALA A 24 1.00 -12.52 21.35
C ALA A 24 0.77 -12.02 19.91
N ILE A 25 -0.16 -12.65 19.17
CA ILE A 25 -0.52 -12.21 17.82
C ILE A 25 -1.08 -10.78 17.82
N HIS A 26 -1.94 -10.43 18.78
CA HIS A 26 -2.51 -9.08 18.91
C HIS A 26 -1.41 -8.05 19.20
N ASN A 27 -0.50 -8.34 20.14
CA ASN A 27 0.63 -7.47 20.46
C ASN A 27 1.55 -7.26 19.24
N MET A 28 1.78 -8.30 18.43
CA MET A 28 2.51 -8.15 17.16
C MET A 28 1.82 -7.16 16.22
N TYR A 29 0.49 -7.22 16.13
CA TYR A 29 -0.28 -6.24 15.34
C TYR A 29 -0.22 -4.82 15.90
N GLU A 30 -0.28 -4.64 17.22
CA GLU A 30 -0.16 -3.32 17.88
C GLU A 30 1.22 -2.68 17.65
N LYS A 31 2.27 -3.51 17.64
CA LYS A 31 3.65 -3.10 17.31
C LYS A 31 3.90 -2.96 15.81
N GLY A 32 2.91 -3.30 14.98
CA GLY A 32 3.00 -3.26 13.52
C GLY A 32 3.95 -4.29 12.92
N GLU A 33 4.28 -5.34 13.66
CA GLU A 33 5.12 -6.44 13.23
C GLU A 33 4.44 -7.30 12.15
N ARG A 34 5.24 -8.07 11.41
CA ARG A 34 4.73 -9.03 10.41
C ARG A 34 4.20 -10.28 11.12
N VAL A 35 2.94 -10.65 10.89
CA VAL A 35 2.28 -11.81 11.50
C VAL A 35 2.20 -12.97 10.50
N THR A 36 3.27 -13.77 10.43
CA THR A 36 3.41 -14.98 9.62
C THR A 36 3.52 -16.20 10.54
N LEU A 37 3.32 -17.42 10.03
CA LEU A 37 3.51 -18.62 10.87
C LEU A 37 4.92 -18.70 11.48
N ASN A 38 5.96 -18.24 10.77
CA ASN A 38 7.32 -18.29 11.30
C ASN A 38 7.54 -17.23 12.39
N SER A 39 7.04 -16.02 12.19
CA SER A 39 7.19 -14.97 13.21
C SER A 39 6.34 -15.25 14.44
N ILE A 40 5.13 -15.80 14.28
CA ILE A 40 4.34 -16.30 15.42
C ILE A 40 5.09 -17.42 16.13
N LEU A 41 5.63 -18.41 15.39
CA LEU A 41 6.35 -19.52 15.99
C LEU A 41 7.56 -19.03 16.80
N MET A 42 8.38 -18.15 16.21
CA MET A 42 9.52 -17.55 16.91
C MET A 42 9.07 -16.85 18.20
N LYS A 43 8.02 -16.03 18.13
CA LYS A 43 7.50 -15.25 19.25
C LYS A 43 6.98 -16.13 20.37
N VAL A 44 6.18 -17.14 20.02
CA VAL A 44 5.57 -18.08 20.95
C VAL A 44 6.63 -18.98 21.59
N THR A 45 7.66 -19.40 20.85
CA THR A 45 8.79 -20.14 21.41
C THR A 45 9.66 -19.28 22.32
N SER A 46 9.91 -18.01 21.98
CA SER A 46 10.77 -17.14 22.80
C SER A 46 10.07 -16.56 24.03
N GLU A 47 8.78 -16.24 23.94
CA GLU A 47 8.05 -15.51 25.00
C GLU A 47 7.11 -16.38 25.83
N LEU A 48 6.64 -17.51 25.29
CA LEU A 48 5.70 -18.39 25.98
C LEU A 48 6.29 -19.78 26.29
N ASP A 49 7.56 -20.03 25.89
CA ASP A 49 8.24 -21.34 26.01
C ASP A 49 7.45 -22.51 25.38
N LEU A 50 6.62 -22.19 24.38
CA LEU A 50 5.80 -23.15 23.66
C LEU A 50 6.48 -23.52 22.34
N THR A 51 6.68 -24.81 22.10
CA THR A 51 7.37 -25.30 20.90
C THR A 51 6.43 -26.10 20.00
N PHE A 52 6.31 -25.66 18.75
CA PHE A 52 5.43 -26.30 17.77
C PHE A 52 6.12 -26.54 16.44
N SER A 53 5.66 -27.56 15.71
CA SER A 53 5.89 -27.56 14.27
C SER A 53 5.04 -26.45 13.63
N ARG A 54 5.53 -25.86 12.53
CA ARG A 54 4.79 -24.88 11.72
C ARG A 54 3.40 -25.39 11.32
N SER A 55 3.29 -26.69 11.03
CA SER A 55 2.03 -27.36 10.68
C SER A 55 1.08 -27.49 11.87
N SER A 56 1.60 -27.78 13.06
CA SER A 56 0.82 -27.81 14.31
C SER A 56 0.27 -26.43 14.64
N LEU A 57 1.12 -25.40 14.62
CA LEU A 57 0.72 -24.01 14.84
C LEU A 57 -0.40 -23.60 13.87
N ARG A 58 -0.26 -23.93 12.58
CA ARG A 58 -1.31 -23.67 11.59
C ARG A 58 -2.65 -24.30 11.96
N LYS A 59 -2.66 -25.57 12.41
CA LYS A 59 -3.89 -26.27 12.82
C LYS A 59 -4.53 -25.59 14.02
N ILE A 60 -3.73 -25.24 15.03
CA ILE A 60 -4.19 -24.56 16.25
C ILE A 60 -4.85 -23.23 15.90
N LEU A 61 -4.20 -22.41 15.06
CA LEU A 61 -4.75 -21.14 14.60
C LEU A 61 -6.09 -21.34 13.86
N LEU A 62 -6.17 -22.30 12.94
CA LEU A 62 -7.39 -22.57 12.19
C LEU A 62 -8.55 -23.04 13.08
N GLN A 63 -8.27 -23.93 14.05
CA GLN A 63 -9.25 -24.42 15.02
C GLN A 63 -9.78 -23.28 15.91
N ASN A 64 -8.95 -22.29 16.20
CA ASN A 64 -9.29 -21.14 17.04
C ASN A 64 -9.78 -19.92 16.27
N GLY A 65 -10.29 -20.12 15.05
CA GLY A 65 -10.95 -19.07 14.27
C GLY A 65 -10.01 -18.12 13.54
N PHE A 66 -8.70 -18.35 13.54
CA PHE A 66 -7.78 -17.56 12.73
C PHE A 66 -7.78 -18.00 11.28
N ARG A 67 -7.63 -17.05 10.36
CA ARG A 67 -7.53 -17.27 8.92
C ARG A 67 -6.43 -16.39 8.34
N TYR A 68 -5.65 -16.95 7.43
CA TYR A 68 -4.67 -16.18 6.67
C TYR A 68 -5.36 -15.43 5.53
N ARG A 69 -5.59 -14.14 5.68
CA ARG A 69 -6.37 -13.31 4.74
C ARG A 69 -5.73 -11.96 4.52
N LYS A 70 -6.19 -11.26 3.49
CA LYS A 70 -5.79 -9.88 3.21
C LYS A 70 -6.33 -8.96 4.32
N VAL A 71 -5.44 -8.24 4.98
CA VAL A 71 -5.77 -7.17 5.92
C VAL A 71 -6.31 -6.01 5.11
N ASN A 72 -7.61 -5.73 5.20
CA ASN A 72 -8.27 -4.68 4.45
C ASN A 72 -9.03 -3.73 5.39
N ASN A 73 -8.60 -2.47 5.43
CA ASN A 73 -9.24 -1.41 6.21
C ASN A 73 -10.31 -0.64 5.41
N ARG A 74 -10.55 -0.99 4.14
CA ARG A 74 -11.54 -0.31 3.29
C ARG A 74 -12.88 -1.04 3.37
N LYS A 75 -13.87 -0.42 4.01
CA LYS A 75 -15.19 -1.00 4.23
C LYS A 75 -16.22 -0.66 3.12
N LEU A 76 -16.08 0.45 2.39
CA LEU A 76 -16.99 0.78 1.27
C LEU A 76 -16.39 1.86 0.34
N LEU A 77 -16.53 1.70 -0.98
CA LEU A 77 -16.32 2.77 -1.94
C LEU A 77 -17.62 3.58 -2.05
N MET A 78 -17.74 4.67 -1.31
CA MET A 78 -18.85 5.62 -1.51
C MET A 78 -18.46 6.64 -2.59
N GLU A 79 -18.98 6.47 -3.81
CA GLU A 79 -18.83 7.46 -4.88
C GLU A 79 -19.68 8.70 -4.53
N ARG A 80 -19.04 9.84 -4.27
CA ARG A 80 -19.74 11.10 -3.99
C ARG A 80 -20.32 11.69 -5.30
N PRO A 81 -21.48 12.38 -5.28
CA PRO A 81 -22.10 12.92 -6.49
C PRO A 81 -21.17 13.80 -7.34
N TYR A 82 -20.34 14.64 -6.70
CA TYR A 82 -19.40 15.49 -7.43
C TYR A 82 -18.28 14.67 -8.12
N VAL A 83 -17.84 13.55 -7.52
CA VAL A 83 -16.85 12.64 -8.12
C VAL A 83 -17.46 11.98 -9.36
N ARG A 84 -18.72 11.55 -9.29
CA ARG A 84 -19.45 11.01 -10.44
C ARG A 84 -19.55 12.05 -11.57
N ALA A 85 -19.90 13.28 -11.24
CA ALA A 85 -19.99 14.37 -12.22
C ALA A 85 -18.62 14.67 -12.86
N ALA A 86 -17.54 14.73 -12.07
CA ALA A 86 -16.18 14.91 -12.58
C ALA A 86 -15.75 13.77 -13.50
N ARG A 87 -16.03 12.52 -13.11
CA ARG A 87 -15.77 11.34 -13.94
C ARG A 87 -16.54 11.38 -15.25
N ALA A 88 -17.82 11.78 -15.22
CA ALA A 88 -18.62 11.94 -16.43
C ALA A 88 -18.06 13.01 -17.38
N ARG A 89 -17.59 14.15 -16.85
CA ARG A 89 -16.91 15.18 -17.66
C ARG A 89 -15.62 14.65 -18.28
N TYR A 90 -14.75 14.04 -17.48
CA TYR A 90 -13.52 13.43 -17.95
C TYR A 90 -13.78 12.42 -19.09
N LEU A 91 -14.71 11.49 -18.89
CA LEU A 91 -15.02 10.46 -19.89
C LEU A 91 -15.58 11.04 -21.19
N ARG A 92 -16.42 12.09 -21.12
CA ARG A 92 -16.93 12.79 -22.31
C ARG A 92 -15.80 13.47 -23.08
N GLU A 93 -14.91 14.15 -22.38
CA GLU A 93 -13.80 14.87 -23.01
C GLU A 93 -12.77 13.91 -23.63
N MET A 94 -12.40 12.86 -22.90
CA MET A 94 -11.52 11.83 -23.46
C MET A 94 -12.14 11.12 -24.65
N ARG A 95 -13.47 10.89 -24.65
CA ARG A 95 -14.17 10.37 -25.83
C ARG A 95 -14.13 11.34 -27.00
N ARG A 96 -14.35 12.64 -26.74
CA ARG A 96 -14.25 13.68 -27.77
C ARG A 96 -12.86 13.69 -28.41
N ILE A 97 -11.81 13.81 -27.60
CA ILE A 97 -10.41 13.82 -28.05
C ILE A 97 -10.10 12.58 -28.90
N ARG A 98 -10.45 11.39 -28.42
CA ARG A 98 -10.20 10.14 -29.17
C ARG A 98 -10.92 10.08 -30.52
N ASN A 99 -12.08 10.74 -30.64
CA ASN A 99 -12.87 10.76 -31.87
C ASN A 99 -12.43 11.87 -32.84
N THR A 100 -12.04 13.04 -32.33
CA THR A 100 -11.72 14.22 -33.16
C THR A 100 -10.23 14.37 -33.45
N GLU A 101 -9.38 13.84 -32.57
CA GLU A 101 -7.93 14.03 -32.56
C GLU A 101 -7.22 12.68 -32.28
N PRO A 102 -7.43 11.63 -33.11
CA PRO A 102 -6.98 10.26 -32.81
C PRO A 102 -5.46 10.11 -32.71
N ASP A 103 -4.70 10.97 -33.39
CA ASP A 103 -3.24 10.98 -33.39
C ASP A 103 -2.65 11.86 -32.28
N ARG A 104 -3.49 12.57 -31.52
CA ARG A 104 -3.03 13.44 -30.45
C ARG A 104 -2.55 12.58 -29.28
N ALA A 105 -1.28 12.72 -28.94
CA ALA A 105 -0.67 11.99 -27.83
C ALA A 105 -1.38 12.30 -26.51
N VAL A 106 -1.71 11.25 -25.75
CA VAL A 106 -2.26 11.37 -24.40
C VAL A 106 -1.23 10.83 -23.43
N ILE A 107 -0.74 11.71 -22.56
CA ILE A 107 0.28 11.43 -21.56
C ILE A 107 -0.39 11.38 -20.19
N TYR A 108 -0.28 10.24 -19.52
CA TYR A 108 -0.75 10.02 -18.16
C TYR A 108 0.44 10.14 -17.23
N LEU A 109 0.29 10.91 -16.16
CA LEU A 109 1.27 10.97 -15.08
C LEU A 109 0.60 10.69 -13.74
N ASP A 110 1.38 10.13 -12.83
CA ASP A 110 0.94 9.86 -11.47
C ASP A 110 2.16 9.80 -10.53
N GLU A 111 1.89 10.02 -9.25
CA GLU A 111 2.86 9.82 -8.18
C GLU A 111 2.45 8.63 -7.32
N THR A 112 3.42 7.75 -7.09
CA THR A 112 3.26 6.67 -6.10
C THR A 112 4.38 6.72 -5.09
N TRP A 113 4.15 6.06 -3.96
CA TRP A 113 5.16 5.95 -2.92
C TRP A 113 5.26 4.51 -2.43
N PHE A 114 6.47 4.13 -2.09
CA PHE A 114 6.80 2.87 -1.47
C PHE A 114 7.45 3.16 -0.11
N SER A 115 6.85 2.69 0.97
CA SER A 115 7.43 2.80 2.30
C SER A 115 8.43 1.68 2.56
N GLN A 116 9.52 1.98 3.26
CA GLN A 116 10.48 0.98 3.76
C GLN A 116 9.82 -0.17 4.55
N PHE A 117 8.61 0.05 5.10
CA PHE A 117 7.85 -0.94 5.87
C PHE A 117 6.59 -1.44 5.15
N ASP A 118 6.42 -1.14 3.86
CA ASP A 118 5.35 -1.71 3.04
C ASP A 118 5.62 -3.20 2.84
N PHE A 119 4.87 -4.00 3.59
CA PHE A 119 5.02 -5.43 3.70
C PHE A 119 3.67 -6.12 3.53
N ASP A 120 3.71 -7.41 3.15
CA ASP A 120 2.57 -8.24 2.76
C ASP A 120 1.26 -7.86 3.44
N GLN A 121 0.28 -7.48 2.61
CA GLN A 121 -1.08 -7.16 3.03
C GLN A 121 -1.84 -8.38 3.56
N LYS A 122 -1.20 -9.51 3.85
CA LYS A 122 -1.80 -10.77 4.32
C LYS A 122 -1.25 -11.15 5.70
N GLY A 123 -2.15 -11.51 6.61
CA GLY A 123 -1.79 -11.93 7.97
C GLY A 123 -2.80 -12.92 8.54
N TRP A 124 -2.49 -13.53 9.68
CA TRP A 124 -3.40 -14.40 10.43
C TRP A 124 -4.32 -13.56 11.31
N LEU A 125 -5.60 -13.47 10.93
CA LEU A 125 -6.63 -12.66 11.59
C LEU A 125 -7.68 -13.58 12.22
N ASP A 126 -8.20 -13.23 13.40
CA ASP A 126 -9.38 -13.89 13.97
C ASP A 126 -10.68 -13.30 13.39
N ASP A 127 -11.75 -14.09 13.37
CA ASP A 127 -13.04 -13.66 12.82
C ASP A 127 -13.78 -12.67 13.75
N ARG A 128 -13.26 -12.35 14.95
CA ARG A 128 -14.04 -11.65 15.99
C ARG A 128 -13.57 -10.25 16.35
N GLU A 129 -12.29 -9.86 16.39
CA GLU A 129 -11.96 -8.55 17.00
C GLU A 129 -10.77 -7.75 16.44
N PHE A 130 -10.07 -8.15 15.37
CA PHE A 130 -9.01 -7.29 14.83
C PHE A 130 -9.09 -7.05 13.32
N CYS A 131 -9.94 -6.09 12.94
CA CYS A 131 -9.80 -5.41 11.66
C CYS A 131 -8.59 -4.48 11.69
N GLY A 132 -7.49 -4.98 11.15
CA GLY A 132 -6.43 -4.12 10.68
C GLY A 132 -5.27 -4.03 11.65
N ARG A 133 -4.08 -4.32 11.11
CA ARG A 133 -2.85 -3.65 11.54
C ARG A 133 -3.26 -2.19 11.84
N ARG A 134 -3.06 -1.70 13.07
CA ARG A 134 -2.62 -0.31 13.21
C ARG A 134 -1.31 -0.33 12.46
N SER A 135 -1.37 -0.08 11.14
CA SER A 135 -0.18 0.28 10.40
C SER A 135 0.49 1.29 11.29
N VAL A 136 1.77 1.07 11.58
CA VAL A 136 2.62 2.15 12.09
C VAL A 136 2.66 3.15 10.94
N VAL A 137 1.56 3.87 10.76
CA VAL A 137 1.45 4.93 9.78
C VAL A 137 2.38 5.98 10.35
N GLY A 138 3.53 6.14 9.72
CA GLY A 138 4.25 7.40 9.81
C GLY A 138 5.63 7.39 10.44
N LYS A 139 6.39 6.29 10.45
CA LYS A 139 7.83 6.37 10.81
C LYS A 139 8.69 5.48 9.93
N GLY A 140 9.07 5.98 8.76
CA GLY A 140 10.00 5.31 7.85
C GLY A 140 10.25 6.12 6.59
N LYS A 141 11.44 6.00 6.00
CA LYS A 141 11.73 6.60 4.70
C LYS A 141 10.76 6.04 3.66
N ARG A 142 10.25 6.91 2.79
CA ARG A 142 9.43 6.55 1.63
C ARG A 142 10.19 6.92 0.37
N LEU A 143 10.20 6.00 -0.59
CA LEU A 143 10.60 6.27 -1.97
C LEU A 143 9.37 6.80 -2.69
N ILE A 144 9.44 8.03 -3.19
CA ILE A 144 8.46 8.60 -4.10
C ILE A 144 8.93 8.31 -5.51
N ILE A 145 8.00 7.86 -6.35
CA ILE A 145 8.21 7.53 -7.74
C ILE A 145 7.20 8.34 -8.54
N VAL A 146 7.71 9.13 -9.48
CA VAL A 146 6.90 9.93 -10.39
C VAL A 146 7.29 9.57 -11.81
N HIS A 147 6.30 9.31 -12.65
CA HIS A 147 6.54 8.93 -14.02
C HIS A 147 5.36 9.35 -14.90
N ALA A 148 5.66 9.58 -16.18
CA ALA A 148 4.67 9.72 -17.23
C ALA A 148 4.73 8.59 -18.26
N GLY A 149 3.60 8.23 -18.85
CA GLY A 149 3.49 7.24 -19.92
C GLY A 149 2.34 7.53 -20.89
N SER A 150 2.42 6.95 -22.08
CA SER A 150 1.42 7.01 -23.13
C SER A 150 0.95 5.61 -23.53
N ARG A 151 0.16 5.52 -24.60
CA ARG A 151 -0.20 4.23 -25.23
C ARG A 151 1.01 3.46 -25.77
N ASP A 152 2.14 4.14 -26.01
CA ASP A 152 3.35 3.58 -26.60
C ASP A 152 4.39 3.17 -25.54
N GLY A 153 4.08 3.38 -24.27
CA GLY A 153 4.94 3.03 -23.13
C GLY A 153 5.32 4.23 -22.29
N PHE A 154 6.37 4.05 -21.49
CA PHE A 154 6.89 5.10 -20.62
C PHE A 154 7.64 6.17 -21.41
N VAL A 155 7.49 7.43 -21.01
CA VAL A 155 8.23 8.54 -21.60
C VAL A 155 9.70 8.45 -21.17
N GLY A 156 10.62 8.54 -22.14
CA GLY A 156 12.06 8.55 -21.87
C GLY A 156 12.45 9.69 -20.93
N ASP A 157 13.37 9.42 -20.01
CA ASP A 157 13.89 10.38 -19.04
C ASP A 157 12.83 11.08 -18.15
N ALA A 158 11.63 10.50 -18.04
CA ALA A 158 10.56 11.03 -17.19
C ALA A 158 10.49 10.39 -15.80
N LEU A 159 11.29 9.35 -15.52
CA LEU A 159 11.31 8.71 -14.20
C LEU A 159 12.04 9.61 -13.19
N LEU A 160 11.30 10.06 -12.18
CA LEU A 160 11.86 10.73 -11.01
C LEU A 160 11.65 9.86 -9.77
N THR A 161 12.74 9.59 -9.06
CA THR A 161 12.70 8.88 -7.78
C THR A 161 13.36 9.70 -6.69
N THR A 162 12.66 9.96 -5.59
CA THR A 162 13.19 10.72 -4.45
C THR A 162 12.86 10.05 -3.12
N TRP A 163 13.74 10.17 -2.12
CA TRP A 163 13.53 9.63 -0.79
C TRP A 163 13.03 10.73 0.16
N THR A 164 12.11 10.38 1.05
CA THR A 164 11.74 11.21 2.21
C THR A 164 12.59 10.86 3.42
N ASP A 165 12.91 11.87 4.23
CA ASP A 165 13.81 11.73 5.38
C ASP A 165 13.16 11.05 6.61
N GLY A 166 11.90 10.64 6.52
CA GLY A 166 11.18 9.91 7.58
C GLY A 166 10.90 10.71 8.85
N LYS A 167 11.33 11.98 8.92
CA LYS A 167 11.09 12.91 10.05
C LYS A 167 9.82 13.74 9.88
N SER A 168 9.37 13.95 8.65
CA SER A 168 8.15 14.68 8.33
C SER A 168 6.99 13.70 8.15
N THR A 169 5.91 13.93 8.89
CA THR A 169 4.60 13.32 8.63
C THR A 169 3.94 13.91 7.38
N ASP A 170 4.48 15.02 6.86
CA ASP A 170 3.95 15.70 5.70
C ASP A 170 4.66 15.25 4.42
N TYR A 171 3.91 14.58 3.56
CA TYR A 171 4.35 14.14 2.24
C TYR A 171 4.68 15.33 1.32
N HIS A 172 4.14 16.52 1.62
CA HIS A 172 4.32 17.72 0.82
C HIS A 172 5.74 18.33 0.89
N ASP A 173 6.59 17.88 1.81
CA ASP A 173 7.96 18.42 1.89
C ASP A 173 8.85 17.94 0.74
N SER A 174 8.68 16.70 0.28
CA SER A 174 9.52 16.09 -0.77
C SER A 174 8.99 16.30 -2.18
N MET A 175 7.68 16.18 -2.40
CA MET A 175 7.05 16.48 -3.68
C MET A 175 6.16 17.71 -3.52
N ASN A 176 6.75 18.86 -3.79
CA ASN A 176 6.10 20.16 -3.72
C ASN A 176 5.89 20.73 -5.13
N ALA A 177 5.16 21.84 -5.21
CA ALA A 177 4.84 22.47 -6.50
C ALA A 177 6.08 22.86 -7.31
N GLN A 178 7.19 23.25 -6.66
CA GLN A 178 8.42 23.61 -7.35
C GLN A 178 9.10 22.38 -7.98
N HIS A 179 9.29 21.30 -7.22
CA HIS A 179 9.87 20.06 -7.75
C HIS A 179 9.00 19.48 -8.86
N PHE A 180 7.67 19.56 -8.72
CA PHE A 180 6.76 19.17 -9.79
C PHE A 180 6.91 20.05 -11.03
N GLU A 181 6.98 21.38 -10.89
CA GLU A 181 7.19 22.31 -12.03
C GLU A 181 8.50 22.03 -12.77
N GLU A 182 9.60 21.76 -12.04
CA GLU A 182 10.90 21.42 -12.61
C GLU A 182 10.86 20.10 -13.38
N TRP A 183 10.32 19.05 -12.76
CA TRP A 183 10.13 17.74 -13.39
C TRP A 183 9.20 17.83 -14.61
N PHE A 184 8.07 18.53 -14.48
CA PHE A 184 7.10 18.70 -15.55
C PHE A 184 7.71 19.46 -16.74
N SER A 185 8.56 20.46 -16.48
CA SER A 185 9.28 21.18 -17.54
C SER A 185 10.23 20.27 -18.33
N SER A 186 10.87 19.29 -17.66
CA SER A 186 11.67 18.27 -18.33
C SER A 186 10.78 17.28 -19.11
N LEU A 187 9.66 16.84 -18.53
CA LEU A 187 8.69 15.99 -19.21
C LEU A 187 8.20 16.60 -20.52
N LEU A 188 7.88 17.90 -20.52
CA LEU A 188 7.40 18.61 -21.71
C LEU A 188 8.40 18.60 -22.88
N GLN A 189 9.70 18.47 -22.60
CA GLN A 189 10.75 18.37 -23.63
C GLN A 189 10.81 16.97 -24.26
N ASN A 190 10.28 15.96 -23.56
CA ASN A 190 10.37 14.54 -23.94
C ASN A 190 9.06 13.98 -24.51
N ILE A 191 8.03 14.82 -24.69
CA ILE A 191 6.73 14.42 -25.24
C ILE A 191 6.41 15.20 -26.52
N PRO A 192 5.53 14.67 -27.40
CA PRO A 192 5.09 15.39 -28.59
C PRO A 192 4.43 16.73 -28.24
N ALA A 193 4.64 17.73 -29.08
CA ALA A 193 3.92 19.00 -28.99
C ALA A 193 2.41 18.76 -29.09
N ASN A 194 1.63 19.64 -28.45
CA ASN A 194 0.17 19.55 -28.38
C ASN A 194 -0.38 18.27 -27.72
N SER A 195 0.42 17.58 -26.89
CA SER A 195 -0.07 16.45 -26.09
C SER A 195 -1.21 16.84 -25.14
N VAL A 196 -2.08 15.88 -24.84
CA VAL A 196 -3.06 15.96 -23.75
C VAL A 196 -2.41 15.40 -22.49
N ILE A 197 -2.37 16.18 -21.41
CA ILE A 197 -1.86 15.73 -20.12
C ILE A 197 -3.04 15.29 -19.24
N VAL A 198 -2.94 14.08 -18.69
CA VAL A 198 -3.89 13.53 -17.73
C VAL A 198 -3.15 13.31 -16.41
N MET A 199 -3.61 13.99 -15.37
CA MET A 199 -3.08 13.92 -14.02
C MET A 199 -4.24 13.99 -13.01
N ASP A 200 -3.95 13.70 -11.74
CA ASP A 200 -4.92 13.86 -10.68
C ASP A 200 -5.11 15.36 -10.30
N ASN A 201 -5.90 15.63 -9.26
CA ASN A 201 -6.17 17.00 -8.81
C ASN A 201 -5.47 17.31 -7.48
N ALA A 202 -4.21 16.89 -7.32
CA ALA A 202 -3.40 17.28 -6.18
C ALA A 202 -3.14 18.80 -6.17
N SER A 203 -3.16 19.40 -4.98
CA SER A 203 -3.07 20.86 -4.82
C SER A 203 -1.78 21.47 -5.39
N TYR A 204 -0.68 20.71 -5.37
CA TYR A 204 0.62 21.17 -5.87
C TYR A 204 0.73 21.19 -7.39
N HIS A 205 -0.16 20.52 -8.14
CA HIS A 205 -0.19 20.60 -9.60
C HIS A 205 -0.71 21.94 -10.12
N SER A 206 -1.42 22.71 -9.30
CA SER A 206 -2.11 23.94 -9.71
C SER A 206 -1.71 25.14 -8.85
N ARG A 207 -0.40 25.31 -8.59
CA ARG A 207 0.11 26.45 -7.81
C ARG A 207 -0.15 27.77 -8.55
N ILE A 208 -0.87 28.68 -7.89
CA ILE A 208 -1.05 30.06 -8.36
C ILE A 208 0.15 30.90 -7.87
N LYS A 209 1.00 31.37 -8.79
CA LYS A 209 2.19 32.18 -8.45
C LYS A 209 1.83 33.53 -7.83
N ASN A 210 0.80 34.19 -8.34
CA ASN A 210 0.36 35.50 -7.88
C ASN A 210 -1.04 35.37 -7.27
N LYS A 211 -1.10 34.94 -6.01
CA LYS A 211 -2.38 34.90 -5.29
C LYS A 211 -2.80 36.35 -5.02
N THR A 212 -3.94 36.76 -5.57
CA THR A 212 -4.54 38.06 -5.23
C THR A 212 -4.75 38.11 -3.71
N PRO A 213 -4.34 39.19 -3.02
CA PRO A 213 -4.64 39.35 -1.60
C PRO A 213 -6.15 39.19 -1.38
N MET A 214 -6.53 38.39 -0.38
CA MET A 214 -7.92 38.28 0.07
C MET A 214 -8.30 39.46 0.95
#